data_AF-A0A0A9WM09-F1
#
_entry.id   AF-A0A0A9WM09-F1
#
_cell.length_a   1.000
_cell.length_b   1.000
_cell.length_c   1.000
_cell.angle_alpha   90.00
_cell.angle_beta   90.00
_cell.angle_gamma   90.00
#
_symmetry.space_group_name_H-M   'P 1'
#
loop_
_entity.id
_entity.type
_entity.pdbx_description
1 polymer ?
#
loop_
_entity_poly.entity_id
_entity_poly.type
_entity_poly.pdbx_seq_one_letter_code
_entity_poly.pdbx_strand_id
1 'polypeptide(L)'
;MNVQCVICKDVVDVLKAGHEGFKASALSCGHVFHTDCIHRWLDQSGSANQGTCPQCRCVVMKKKALRLFFDLVPMENYQDDPTVIKANNDLLKKDIEDLRDRMATKTQITDKLTKMNSGLRERVLELEQKLVLAQQNTDALKMTRIKLNKKSKELEDTKDEMEKLRQKVTSLRASNTILNGSLKDEEAREALEALEKSDMALLFFSYKKDSEQLLKRVGMMSSDLSRSQEEARKLRKELTEARDEISVLNRIVEVYHKPKLKAPEPNSGAPSTSSSSSDLSPVRMQPGPTTATPQVITPHKRKLIPQSSHPYKIPKKSSVLSSA
;
A
#
# COMPACT_ATOMS: atom_id res chain seq x y z
N MET A 1 37.74 -84.42 -4.21
CA MET A 1 38.44 -83.22 -4.73
C MET A 1 38.47 -83.33 -6.24
N ASN A 2 38.05 -82.31 -6.97
CA ASN A 2 38.02 -82.34 -8.44
C ASN A 2 39.09 -81.38 -8.98
N VAL A 3 40.25 -81.92 -9.36
CA VAL A 3 41.32 -81.15 -10.03
C VAL A 3 41.03 -81.15 -11.53
N GLN A 4 41.07 -79.99 -12.21
CA GLN A 4 40.79 -79.89 -13.65
C GLN A 4 42.08 -79.59 -14.43
N CYS A 5 42.32 -80.31 -15.52
CA CYS A 5 43.46 -80.04 -16.40
C CYS A 5 43.13 -78.85 -17.31
N VAL A 6 43.87 -77.74 -17.21
CA VAL A 6 43.58 -76.54 -18.02
C VAL A 6 43.86 -76.73 -19.53
N ILE A 7 44.58 -77.80 -19.91
CA ILE A 7 44.95 -78.08 -21.31
C ILE A 7 43.78 -78.70 -22.06
N CYS A 8 43.18 -79.78 -21.53
CA CYS A 8 42.02 -80.44 -22.16
C CYS A 8 40.66 -80.03 -21.55
N LYS A 9 40.68 -79.35 -20.39
CA LYS A 9 39.51 -78.99 -19.58
C LYS A 9 38.77 -80.16 -18.92
N ASP A 10 39.32 -81.38 -18.97
CA ASP A 10 38.74 -82.53 -18.27
C ASP A 10 39.25 -82.65 -16.82
N VAL A 11 38.51 -83.38 -15.99
CA VAL A 11 38.90 -83.71 -14.62
C VAL A 11 40.13 -84.61 -14.65
N VAL A 12 41.14 -84.26 -13.86
CA VAL A 12 42.29 -85.11 -13.54
C VAL A 12 41.80 -86.18 -12.58
N ASP A 13 41.38 -87.29 -13.14
CA ASP A 13 40.87 -88.44 -12.40
C ASP A 13 42.00 -89.11 -11.63
N VAL A 14 42.15 -88.72 -10.37
CA VAL A 14 43.09 -89.29 -9.40
C VAL A 14 42.48 -90.48 -8.64
N LEU A 15 41.23 -90.87 -8.95
CA LEU A 15 40.44 -91.80 -8.15
C LEU A 15 40.10 -93.12 -8.86
N LYS A 16 40.41 -93.29 -10.15
CA LYS A 16 40.21 -94.58 -10.84
C LYS A 16 41.25 -95.63 -10.42
N ALA A 17 40.92 -96.38 -9.38
CA ALA A 17 41.57 -97.65 -9.07
C ALA A 17 41.42 -98.63 -10.26
N GLY A 18 42.53 -99.13 -10.79
CA GLY A 18 42.53 -100.31 -11.66
C GLY A 18 42.62 -100.11 -13.18
N HIS A 19 42.87 -98.90 -13.71
CA HIS A 19 43.12 -98.72 -15.15
C HIS A 19 44.37 -97.87 -15.43
N GLU A 20 45.32 -98.42 -16.18
CA GLU A 20 46.65 -97.87 -16.50
C GLU A 20 46.67 -96.58 -17.35
N GLY A 21 45.54 -95.88 -17.50
CA GLY A 21 45.31 -94.94 -18.60
C GLY A 21 45.49 -93.45 -18.33
N PHE A 22 45.36 -92.95 -17.09
CA PHE A 22 45.38 -91.48 -16.85
C PHE A 22 46.21 -91.13 -15.62
N LYS A 23 47.50 -90.94 -15.86
CA LYS A 23 48.47 -90.58 -14.83
C LYS A 23 48.46 -89.05 -14.65
N ALA A 24 48.47 -88.56 -13.42
CA ALA A 24 48.60 -87.14 -13.12
C ALA A 24 50.08 -86.75 -13.00
N SER A 25 50.44 -85.55 -13.46
CA SER A 25 51.80 -85.02 -13.33
C SER A 25 51.80 -83.60 -12.81
N ALA A 26 52.65 -83.34 -11.82
CA ALA A 26 52.96 -82.01 -11.34
C ALA A 26 54.22 -81.47 -12.02
N LEU A 27 54.19 -80.19 -12.40
CA LEU A 27 55.40 -79.46 -12.78
C LEU A 27 56.16 -78.99 -11.54
N SER A 28 57.40 -78.53 -11.71
CA SER A 28 58.20 -77.94 -10.62
C SER A 28 57.59 -76.68 -10.00
N CYS A 29 56.60 -76.07 -10.65
CA CYS A 29 55.80 -74.96 -10.10
C CYS A 29 54.57 -75.42 -9.29
N GLY A 30 54.35 -76.73 -9.12
CA GLY A 30 53.26 -77.31 -8.34
C GLY A 30 51.93 -77.52 -9.08
N HIS A 31 51.78 -76.98 -10.30
CA HIS A 31 50.55 -77.17 -11.08
C HIS A 31 50.45 -78.60 -11.65
N VAL A 32 49.24 -79.16 -11.59
CA VAL A 32 48.94 -80.56 -11.92
C VAL A 32 48.10 -80.66 -13.19
N PHE A 33 48.46 -81.57 -14.08
CA PHE A 33 47.78 -81.85 -15.34
C PHE A 33 47.74 -83.35 -15.59
N HIS A 34 46.97 -83.83 -16.57
CA HIS A 34 47.19 -85.19 -17.09
C HIS A 34 48.60 -85.26 -17.68
N THR A 35 49.34 -86.34 -17.41
CA THR A 35 50.73 -86.51 -17.85
C THR A 35 50.87 -86.28 -19.35
N ASP A 36 49.96 -86.85 -20.16
CA ASP A 36 50.06 -86.75 -21.61
C ASP A 36 49.77 -85.33 -22.12
N CYS A 37 48.82 -84.63 -21.49
CA CYS A 37 48.51 -83.26 -21.83
C CYS A 37 49.71 -82.36 -21.61
N ILE A 38 50.36 -82.47 -20.44
CA ILE A 38 51.51 -81.61 -20.14
C ILE A 38 52.76 -82.01 -20.92
N HIS A 39 52.98 -83.30 -21.19
CA HIS A 39 54.10 -83.73 -22.04
C HIS A 39 53.96 -83.19 -23.46
N ARG A 40 52.78 -83.32 -24.09
CA ARG A 40 52.52 -82.76 -25.43
C ARG A 40 52.71 -81.26 -25.46
N TRP A 41 52.22 -80.56 -24.44
CA TRP A 41 52.38 -79.11 -24.34
C TRP A 41 53.85 -78.68 -24.28
N LEU A 42 54.66 -79.36 -23.47
CA LEU A 42 56.09 -79.05 -23.35
C LEU A 42 56.90 -79.45 -24.58
N ASP A 43 56.49 -80.50 -25.31
CA ASP A 43 57.12 -80.88 -26.58
C ASP A 43 56.86 -79.87 -27.70
N GLN A 44 55.73 -79.17 -27.66
CA GLN A 44 55.35 -78.18 -28.68
C GLN A 44 55.87 -76.76 -28.38
N SER A 45 56.11 -76.43 -27.10
CA SER A 45 56.28 -75.04 -26.65
C SER A 45 57.73 -74.59 -26.39
N GLY A 46 58.77 -75.39 -26.70
CA GLY A 46 60.15 -74.93 -26.52
C GLY A 46 61.26 -75.90 -26.96
N SER A 47 62.52 -75.49 -26.69
CA SER A 47 63.75 -76.28 -26.89
C SER A 47 63.61 -77.69 -26.29
N ALA A 48 64.27 -78.70 -26.85
CA ALA A 48 64.03 -80.15 -26.69
C ALA A 48 63.86 -80.72 -25.25
N ASN A 49 64.04 -79.92 -24.19
CA ASN A 49 63.81 -80.29 -22.80
C ASN A 49 63.27 -79.17 -21.89
N GLN A 50 62.82 -78.03 -22.43
CA GLN A 50 62.42 -76.84 -21.66
C GLN A 50 61.19 -76.16 -22.28
N GLY A 51 60.19 -75.87 -21.46
CA GLY A 51 58.96 -75.17 -21.86
C GLY A 51 58.39 -74.31 -20.73
N THR A 52 57.16 -73.83 -20.88
CA THR A 52 56.49 -73.01 -19.85
C THR A 52 55.21 -73.66 -19.35
N CYS A 53 54.92 -73.52 -18.05
CA CYS A 53 53.68 -74.01 -17.46
C CYS A 53 52.45 -73.34 -18.10
N PRO A 54 51.41 -74.10 -18.53
CA PRO A 54 50.20 -73.51 -19.11
C PRO A 54 49.44 -72.57 -18.15
N GLN A 55 49.57 -72.78 -16.84
CA GLN A 55 48.78 -72.05 -15.84
C GLN A 55 49.51 -70.80 -15.32
N CYS A 56 50.80 -70.90 -14.99
CA CYS A 56 51.55 -69.79 -14.38
C CYS A 56 52.72 -69.28 -15.22
N ARG A 57 52.98 -69.89 -16.38
CA ARG A 57 54.09 -69.56 -17.30
C ARG A 57 55.50 -69.66 -16.73
N CYS A 58 55.68 -70.18 -15.52
CA CYS A 58 57.01 -70.51 -15.00
C CYS A 58 57.74 -71.45 -15.98
N VAL A 59 59.04 -71.21 -16.17
CA VAL A 59 59.91 -72.05 -16.98
C VAL A 59 60.10 -73.40 -16.27
N VAL A 60 59.79 -74.48 -16.98
CA VAL A 60 59.80 -75.85 -16.46
C VAL A 60 60.58 -76.76 -17.41
N MET A 61 61.14 -77.84 -16.88
CA MET A 61 61.82 -78.85 -17.67
C MET A 61 60.96 -80.11 -17.75
N LYS A 62 60.78 -80.67 -18.96
CA LYS A 62 59.94 -81.86 -19.17
C LYS A 62 60.38 -83.03 -18.29
N LYS A 63 61.70 -83.28 -18.22
CA LYS A 63 62.30 -84.33 -17.36
C LYS A 63 62.07 -84.13 -15.86
N LYS A 64 61.71 -82.91 -15.43
CA LYS A 64 61.42 -82.60 -14.02
C LYS A 64 59.92 -82.66 -13.70
N ALA A 65 59.07 -83.04 -14.65
CA ALA A 65 57.67 -83.30 -14.37
C ALA A 65 57.55 -84.56 -13.49
N LEU A 66 56.96 -84.41 -12.31
CA LEU A 66 56.80 -85.48 -11.35
C LEU A 66 55.47 -86.17 -11.59
N ARG A 67 55.50 -87.49 -11.76
CA ARG A 67 54.28 -88.31 -11.80
C ARG A 67 53.76 -88.49 -10.38
N LEU A 68 52.50 -88.15 -10.15
CA LEU A 68 51.88 -88.23 -8.83
C LEU A 68 51.22 -89.60 -8.65
N PHE A 69 51.37 -90.15 -7.45
CA PHE A 69 50.70 -91.35 -6.96
C PHE A 69 50.09 -91.00 -5.60
N PHE A 70 48.85 -91.45 -5.35
CA PHE A 70 48.12 -91.13 -4.14
C PHE A 70 47.80 -92.42 -3.39
N ASP A 71 48.22 -92.51 -2.13
CA ASP A 71 47.78 -93.55 -1.21
C ASP A 71 46.39 -93.18 -0.69
N LEU A 72 45.36 -93.80 -1.27
CA LEU A 72 43.99 -93.58 -0.84
C LEU A 72 43.71 -94.44 0.40
N VAL A 73 43.50 -93.79 1.55
CA VAL A 73 42.98 -94.45 2.75
C VAL A 73 41.45 -94.45 2.64
N PRO A 74 40.77 -95.61 2.73
CA PRO A 74 39.32 -95.66 2.83
C PRO A 74 38.88 -94.91 4.08
N MET A 75 38.12 -93.83 3.91
CA MET A 75 37.47 -93.16 5.04
C MET A 75 36.36 -94.09 5.55
N GLU A 76 36.48 -94.60 6.78
CA GLU A 76 35.33 -95.19 7.48
C GLU A 76 34.29 -94.09 7.73
N ASN A 77 33.08 -94.27 7.20
CA ASN A 77 31.98 -93.32 7.33
C ASN A 77 31.45 -93.31 8.78
N TYR A 78 31.98 -92.44 9.64
CA TYR A 78 31.35 -92.07 10.92
C TYR A 78 29.99 -91.36 10.77
N GLN A 79 29.52 -91.17 9.53
CA GLN A 79 28.27 -90.47 9.21
C GLN A 79 27.02 -91.35 9.31
N ASP A 80 27.17 -92.67 9.48
CA ASP A 80 26.05 -93.63 9.50
C ASP A 80 25.68 -94.13 10.91
N ASP A 81 26.25 -93.56 11.98
CA ASP A 81 25.85 -93.89 13.36
C ASP A 81 24.43 -93.35 13.64
N PRO A 82 23.42 -94.23 13.89
CA PRO A 82 22.04 -93.82 14.13
C PRO A 82 21.88 -92.84 15.30
N THR A 83 22.78 -92.89 16.30
CA THR A 83 22.71 -91.99 17.46
C THR A 83 23.13 -90.56 17.13
N VAL A 84 24.20 -90.40 16.34
CA VAL A 84 24.68 -89.10 15.84
C VAL A 84 23.66 -88.48 14.89
N ILE A 85 23.09 -89.29 13.99
CA ILE A 85 22.05 -88.83 13.06
C ILE A 85 20.82 -88.35 13.82
N LYS A 86 20.39 -89.07 14.86
CA LYS A 86 19.25 -88.67 15.68
C LYS A 86 19.50 -87.35 16.41
N ALA A 87 20.67 -87.20 17.05
CA ALA A 87 21.03 -85.96 17.74
C ALA A 87 21.04 -84.76 16.78
N ASN A 88 21.61 -84.92 15.59
CA ASN A 88 21.61 -83.87 14.56
C ASN A 88 20.19 -83.52 14.08
N ASN A 89 19.33 -84.52 13.87
CA ASN A 89 17.93 -84.29 13.51
C ASN A 89 17.17 -83.53 14.59
N ASP A 90 17.39 -83.84 15.87
CA ASP A 90 16.69 -83.18 16.97
C ASP A 90 17.18 -81.72 17.14
N LEU A 91 18.48 -81.46 16.93
CA LEU A 91 19.01 -80.09 16.86
C LEU A 91 18.41 -79.30 15.69
N LEU A 92 18.38 -79.88 14.49
CA LEU A 92 17.80 -79.24 13.30
C LEU A 92 16.31 -78.95 13.47
N LYS A 93 15.54 -79.85 14.10
CA LYS A 93 14.13 -79.59 14.44
C LYS A 93 13.98 -78.38 15.35
N LYS A 94 14.82 -78.27 16.39
CA LYS A 94 14.81 -77.13 17.31
C LYS A 94 15.15 -75.82 16.59
N ASP A 95 16.13 -75.83 15.69
CA ASP A 95 16.49 -74.66 14.88
C ASP A 95 15.35 -74.25 13.94
N ILE A 96 14.66 -75.22 13.31
CA ILE A 96 13.48 -74.95 12.48
C ILE A 96 12.36 -74.30 13.29
N GLU A 97 12.11 -74.77 14.51
CA GLU A 97 11.10 -74.20 15.41
C GLU A 97 11.45 -72.75 15.78
N ASP A 98 12.69 -72.50 16.22
CA ASP A 98 13.15 -71.14 16.57
C ASP A 98 13.11 -70.18 15.36
N LEU A 99 13.48 -70.65 14.18
CA LEU A 99 13.37 -69.87 12.96
C LEU A 99 11.91 -69.56 12.60
N ARG A 100 10.97 -70.50 12.81
CA ARG A 100 9.54 -70.25 12.61
C ARG A 100 9.01 -69.18 13.56
N ASP A 101 9.37 -69.25 14.84
CA ASP A 101 8.94 -68.28 15.85
C ASP A 101 9.48 -66.87 15.55
N ARG A 102 10.76 -66.78 15.16
CA ARG A 102 11.37 -65.53 14.72
C ARG A 102 10.71 -64.96 13.47
N MET A 103 10.39 -65.82 12.50
CA MET A 103 9.67 -65.42 11.28
C MET A 103 8.26 -64.93 11.60
N ALA A 104 7.51 -65.62 12.46
CA ALA A 104 6.19 -65.19 12.91
C ALA A 104 6.23 -63.82 13.59
N THR A 105 7.20 -63.61 14.48
CA THR A 105 7.41 -62.33 15.17
C THR A 105 7.74 -61.21 14.18
N LYS A 106 8.64 -61.47 13.22
CA LYS A 106 9.03 -60.50 12.20
C LYS A 106 7.88 -60.13 11.27
N THR A 107 7.05 -61.10 10.88
CA THR A 107 5.83 -60.87 10.10
C THR A 107 4.86 -59.97 10.88
N GLN A 108 4.61 -60.27 12.15
CA GLN A 108 3.71 -59.46 12.99
C GLN A 108 4.21 -58.00 13.14
N ILE A 109 5.52 -57.79 13.29
CA ILE A 109 6.10 -56.44 13.35
C ILE A 109 5.93 -55.74 11.99
N THR A 110 6.16 -56.44 10.89
CA THR A 110 6.00 -55.90 9.54
C THR A 110 4.56 -55.46 9.31
N ASP A 111 3.57 -56.26 9.69
CA ASP A 111 2.14 -55.93 9.57
C ASP A 111 1.74 -54.71 10.42
N LYS A 112 2.29 -54.60 11.64
CA LYS A 112 2.08 -53.41 12.47
C LYS A 112 2.67 -52.16 11.82
N LEU A 113 3.90 -52.26 11.31
CA LEU A 113 4.59 -51.15 10.66
C LEU A 113 3.89 -50.73 9.36
N THR A 114 3.41 -51.67 8.54
CA THR A 114 2.69 -51.36 7.31
C THR A 114 1.37 -50.64 7.59
N LYS A 115 0.60 -51.10 8.59
CA LYS A 115 -0.64 -50.45 9.03
C LYS A 115 -0.41 -49.05 9.61
N MET A 116 0.65 -48.88 10.41
CA MET A 116 0.99 -47.54 10.92
C MET A 116 1.44 -46.62 9.80
N ASN A 117 2.26 -47.10 8.86
CA ASN A 117 2.72 -46.31 7.72
C ASN A 117 1.57 -45.91 6.80
N SER A 118 0.58 -46.78 6.55
CA SER A 118 -0.59 -46.39 5.76
C SER A 118 -1.41 -45.30 6.46
N GLY A 119 -1.64 -45.43 7.77
CA GLY A 119 -2.35 -44.41 8.55
C GLY A 119 -1.61 -43.07 8.60
N LEU A 120 -0.27 -43.09 8.72
CA LEU A 120 0.55 -41.88 8.65
C LEU A 120 0.46 -41.21 7.27
N ARG A 121 0.48 -41.99 6.18
CA ARG A 121 0.33 -41.47 4.81
C ARG A 121 -1.03 -40.80 4.61
N GLU A 122 -2.11 -41.41 5.07
CA GLU A 122 -3.46 -40.82 5.02
C GLU A 122 -3.53 -39.50 5.78
N ARG A 123 -2.94 -39.44 6.98
CA ARG A 123 -2.91 -38.21 7.78
C ARG A 123 -2.05 -37.12 7.16
N VAL A 124 -0.95 -37.46 6.50
CA VAL A 124 -0.14 -36.50 5.74
C VAL A 124 -0.97 -35.89 4.61
N LEU A 125 -1.68 -36.71 3.82
CA LEU A 125 -2.56 -36.21 2.75
C LEU A 125 -3.67 -35.30 3.29
N GLU A 126 -4.29 -35.66 4.40
CA GLU A 126 -5.33 -34.84 5.05
C GLU A 126 -4.77 -33.47 5.50
N LEU A 127 -3.58 -33.46 6.10
CA LEU A 127 -2.93 -32.24 6.56
C LEU A 127 -2.46 -31.36 5.41
N GLU A 128 -1.95 -31.94 4.32
CA GLU A 128 -1.59 -31.22 3.11
C GLU A 128 -2.81 -30.53 2.49
N GLN A 129 -3.95 -31.23 2.41
CA GLN A 129 -5.20 -30.64 1.93
C GLN A 129 -5.66 -29.48 2.82
N LYS A 130 -5.62 -29.65 4.15
CA LYS A 130 -5.96 -28.59 5.11
C LYS A 130 -5.03 -27.38 4.98
N LEU A 131 -3.74 -27.61 4.75
CA LEU A 131 -2.76 -26.54 4.55
C LEU A 131 -3.07 -25.73 3.29
N VAL A 132 -3.40 -26.39 2.18
CA VAL A 132 -3.77 -25.72 0.92
C VAL A 132 -5.02 -24.85 1.12
N LEU A 133 -6.07 -25.38 1.77
CA LEU A 133 -7.29 -24.61 2.05
C LEU A 133 -7.02 -23.42 2.97
N ALA A 134 -6.22 -23.60 4.02
CA ALA A 134 -5.83 -22.52 4.92
C ALA A 134 -5.03 -21.42 4.19
N GLN A 135 -4.16 -21.81 3.26
CA GLN A 135 -3.38 -20.89 2.43
C GLN A 135 -4.28 -20.06 1.50
N GLN A 136 -5.22 -20.72 0.80
CA GLN A 136 -6.20 -20.05 -0.06
C GLN A 136 -7.06 -19.04 0.71
N ASN A 137 -7.54 -19.42 1.90
CA ASN A 137 -8.29 -18.53 2.78
C ASN A 137 -7.45 -17.32 3.22
N THR A 138 -6.19 -17.55 3.58
CA THR A 138 -5.25 -16.50 3.98
C THR A 138 -5.04 -15.50 2.85
N ASP A 139 -4.86 -15.97 1.62
CA ASP A 139 -4.64 -15.09 0.46
C ASP A 139 -5.90 -14.31 0.07
N ALA A 140 -7.09 -14.93 0.17
CA ALA A 140 -8.36 -14.23 0.02
C ALA A 140 -8.54 -13.12 1.08
N LEU A 141 -8.25 -13.41 2.34
CA LEU A 141 -8.31 -12.42 3.44
C LEU A 141 -7.30 -11.28 3.24
N LYS A 142 -6.08 -11.56 2.77
CA LYS A 142 -5.09 -10.52 2.43
C LYS A 142 -5.62 -9.58 1.35
N MET A 143 -6.24 -10.10 0.29
CA MET A 143 -6.81 -9.27 -0.77
C MET A 143 -7.96 -8.40 -0.27
N THR A 144 -8.84 -8.96 0.57
CA THR A 144 -9.92 -8.19 1.20
C THR A 144 -9.38 -7.08 2.09
N ARG A 145 -8.34 -7.36 2.89
CA ARG A 145 -7.65 -6.35 3.71
C ARG A 145 -7.07 -5.22 2.88
N ILE A 146 -6.42 -5.53 1.75
CA ILE A 146 -5.86 -4.51 0.85
C ILE A 146 -6.96 -3.61 0.28
N LYS A 147 -8.06 -4.21 -0.19
CA LYS A 147 -9.23 -3.47 -0.70
C LYS A 147 -9.83 -2.57 0.38
N LEU A 148 -9.98 -3.08 1.60
CA LEU A 148 -10.53 -2.33 2.72
C LEU A 148 -9.62 -1.16 3.12
N ASN A 149 -8.31 -1.36 3.19
CA ASN A 149 -7.35 -0.29 3.50
C ASN A 149 -7.38 0.82 2.42
N LYS A 150 -7.47 0.45 1.14
CA LYS A 150 -7.63 1.42 0.06
C LYS A 150 -8.91 2.24 0.25
N LYS A 151 -10.03 1.58 0.55
CA LYS A 151 -11.30 2.25 0.83
C LYS A 151 -11.25 3.14 2.07
N SER A 152 -10.55 2.71 3.12
CA SER A 152 -10.34 3.52 4.32
C SER A 152 -9.54 4.80 4.02
N LYS A 153 -8.52 4.71 3.16
CA LYS A 153 -7.74 5.89 2.74
C LYS A 153 -8.59 6.84 1.88
N GLU A 154 -9.31 6.31 0.89
CA GLU A 154 -10.26 7.09 0.09
C GLU A 154 -11.29 7.80 0.98
N LEU A 155 -11.80 7.11 2.01
CA LEU A 155 -12.74 7.68 2.96
C LEU A 155 -12.12 8.83 3.77
N GLU A 156 -10.89 8.68 4.28
CA GLU A 156 -10.24 9.75 5.04
C GLU A 156 -9.93 10.96 4.15
N ASP A 157 -9.43 10.74 2.93
CA ASP A 157 -9.19 11.81 1.96
C ASP A 157 -10.49 12.59 1.64
N THR A 158 -11.61 11.89 1.47
CA THR A 158 -12.92 12.55 1.25
C THR A 158 -13.42 13.30 2.48
N LYS A 159 -13.13 12.81 3.68
CA LYS A 159 -13.54 13.43 4.94
C LYS A 159 -12.74 14.71 5.19
N ASP A 160 -11.45 14.71 4.92
CA ASP A 160 -10.59 15.90 4.98
C ASP A 160 -11.07 16.98 4.00
N GLU A 161 -11.44 16.59 2.78
CA GLU A 161 -11.99 17.54 1.80
C GLU A 161 -13.36 18.09 2.23
N MET A 162 -14.22 17.25 2.79
CA MET A 162 -15.50 17.68 3.37
C MET A 162 -15.31 18.69 4.50
N GLU A 163 -14.30 18.50 5.35
CA GLU A 163 -13.99 19.45 6.44
C GLU A 163 -13.47 20.79 5.90
N LYS A 164 -12.57 20.77 4.91
CA LYS A 164 -12.10 22.00 4.24
C LYS A 164 -13.24 22.76 3.58
N LEU A 165 -14.14 22.05 2.88
CA LEU A 165 -15.31 22.66 2.26
C LEU A 165 -16.27 23.24 3.31
N ARG A 166 -16.47 22.55 4.44
CA ARG A 166 -17.27 23.07 5.56
C ARG A 166 -16.67 24.35 6.12
N GLN A 167 -15.36 24.40 6.38
CA GLN A 167 -14.67 25.60 6.84
C GLN A 167 -14.82 26.75 5.84
N LYS A 168 -14.66 26.47 4.55
CA LYS A 168 -14.84 27.48 3.48
C LYS A 168 -16.26 28.01 3.42
N VAL A 169 -17.27 27.15 3.58
CA VAL A 169 -18.68 27.56 3.64
C VAL A 169 -18.93 28.44 4.87
N THR A 170 -18.37 28.10 6.03
CA THR A 170 -18.48 28.91 7.25
C THR A 170 -17.84 30.30 7.07
N SER A 171 -16.61 30.37 6.53
CA SER A 171 -15.93 31.63 6.23
C SER A 171 -16.71 32.49 5.21
N LEU A 172 -17.22 31.88 4.13
CA LEU A 172 -18.03 32.60 3.14
C LEU A 172 -19.35 33.13 3.73
N ARG A 173 -20.00 32.36 4.61
CA ARG A 173 -21.20 32.84 5.32
C ARG A 173 -20.86 34.01 6.24
N ALA A 174 -19.81 33.90 7.05
CA ALA A 174 -19.37 34.98 7.92
C ALA A 174 -19.04 36.27 7.14
N SER A 175 -18.30 36.13 6.04
CA SER A 175 -17.98 37.25 5.14
C SER A 175 -19.24 37.90 4.57
N ASN A 176 -20.21 37.10 4.12
CA ASN A 176 -21.47 37.59 3.57
C ASN A 176 -22.30 38.33 4.64
N THR A 177 -22.36 37.78 5.85
CA THR A 177 -23.03 38.40 6.99
C THR A 177 -22.42 39.77 7.32
N ILE A 178 -21.08 39.90 7.33
CA ILE A 178 -20.39 41.18 7.56
C ILE A 178 -20.68 42.20 6.46
N LEU A 179 -20.59 41.78 5.19
CA LEU A 179 -20.75 42.67 4.04
C LEU A 179 -22.19 43.19 3.88
N ASN A 180 -23.18 42.32 4.11
CA ASN A 180 -24.58 42.60 3.75
C ASN A 180 -25.53 42.74 4.96
N GLY A 181 -25.09 42.40 6.17
CA GLY A 181 -25.90 42.48 7.38
C GLY A 181 -25.85 43.85 8.07
N SER A 182 -26.98 44.31 8.62
CA SER A 182 -26.97 45.38 9.62
C SER A 182 -26.68 44.73 10.98
N LEU A 183 -25.39 44.53 11.26
CA LEU A 183 -24.95 43.80 12.45
C LEU A 183 -24.85 44.71 13.67
N LYS A 184 -25.20 44.16 14.83
CA LYS A 184 -24.78 44.69 16.12
C LYS A 184 -23.33 44.29 16.39
N ASP A 185 -22.62 45.04 17.23
CA ASP A 185 -21.19 44.83 17.53
C ASP A 185 -20.87 43.38 17.96
N GLU A 186 -21.77 42.73 18.71
CA GLU A 186 -21.58 41.35 19.19
C GLU A 186 -21.63 40.32 18.06
N GLU A 187 -22.62 40.44 17.15
CA GLU A 187 -22.80 39.55 16.00
C GLU A 187 -21.68 39.74 14.97
N ALA A 188 -21.15 40.96 14.86
CA ALA A 188 -19.98 41.25 14.04
C ALA A 188 -18.72 40.59 14.60
N ARG A 189 -18.54 40.59 15.93
CA ARG A 189 -17.39 39.96 16.59
C ARG A 189 -17.39 38.45 16.38
N GLU A 190 -18.53 37.79 16.56
CA GLU A 190 -18.68 36.34 16.34
C GLU A 190 -18.39 35.97 14.87
N ALA A 191 -18.88 36.76 13.91
CA ALA A 191 -18.57 36.56 12.50
C ALA A 191 -17.07 36.76 12.18
N LEU A 192 -16.38 37.69 12.84
CA LEU A 192 -14.94 37.88 12.69
C LEU A 192 -14.13 36.70 13.24
N GLU A 193 -14.56 36.08 14.35
CA GLU A 193 -13.88 34.91 14.93
C GLU A 193 -13.95 33.68 14.02
N ALA A 194 -14.98 33.61 13.15
CA ALA A 194 -15.12 32.56 12.14
C ALA A 194 -14.25 32.76 10.88
N LEU A 195 -13.50 33.87 10.78
CA LEU A 195 -12.69 34.21 9.61
C LEU A 195 -11.19 34.04 9.87
N GLU A 196 -10.48 33.57 8.85
CA GLU A 196 -9.02 33.57 8.87
C GLU A 196 -8.44 34.97 8.62
N LYS A 197 -7.18 35.17 9.00
CA LYS A 197 -6.47 36.45 8.80
C LYS A 197 -6.41 36.88 7.33
N SER A 198 -6.29 35.93 6.41
CA SER A 198 -6.33 36.20 4.96
C SER A 198 -7.70 36.72 4.52
N ASP A 199 -8.78 36.13 5.02
CA ASP A 199 -10.14 36.50 4.65
C ASP A 199 -10.48 37.89 5.19
N MET A 200 -10.08 38.16 6.44
CA MET A 200 -10.18 39.51 7.03
C MET A 200 -9.39 40.56 6.24
N ALA A 201 -8.18 40.23 5.78
CA ALA A 201 -7.39 41.14 4.97
C ALA A 201 -8.07 41.45 3.63
N LEU A 202 -8.65 40.44 2.96
CA LEU A 202 -9.40 40.62 1.71
C LEU A 202 -10.63 41.51 1.91
N LEU A 203 -11.39 41.28 2.98
CA LEU A 203 -12.53 42.14 3.35
C LEU A 203 -12.08 43.58 3.59
N PHE A 204 -10.98 43.79 4.32
CA PHE A 204 -10.47 45.14 4.55
C PHE A 204 -10.10 45.85 3.24
N PHE A 205 -9.46 45.14 2.30
CA PHE A 205 -9.14 45.70 0.98
C PHE A 205 -10.39 46.04 0.17
N SER A 206 -11.43 45.19 0.18
CA SER A 206 -12.69 45.49 -0.51
C SER A 206 -13.39 46.71 0.11
N TYR A 207 -13.49 46.77 1.45
CA TYR A 207 -14.08 47.91 2.15
C TYR A 207 -13.33 49.22 1.87
N LYS A 208 -11.99 49.20 1.88
CA LYS A 208 -11.19 50.39 1.55
C LYS A 208 -11.53 50.90 0.14
N LYS A 209 -11.58 50.00 -0.84
CA LYS A 209 -11.88 50.33 -2.24
C LYS A 209 -13.30 50.89 -2.39
N ASP A 210 -14.28 50.32 -1.69
CA ASP A 210 -15.67 50.76 -1.76
C ASP A 210 -15.87 52.10 -1.03
N SER A 211 -15.19 52.30 0.11
CA SER A 211 -15.17 53.57 0.82
C SER A 211 -14.61 54.71 -0.04
N GLU A 212 -13.52 54.48 -0.77
CA GLU A 212 -12.96 55.47 -1.70
C GLU A 212 -13.93 55.82 -2.84
N GLN A 213 -14.66 54.82 -3.37
CA GLN A 213 -15.68 55.03 -4.40
C GLN A 213 -16.90 55.81 -3.87
N LEU A 214 -17.36 55.48 -2.66
CA LEU A 214 -18.42 56.21 -1.97
C LEU A 214 -18.03 57.67 -1.75
N LEU A 215 -16.81 57.94 -1.31
CA LEU A 215 -16.32 59.30 -1.10
C LEU A 215 -16.36 60.12 -2.40
N LYS A 216 -15.92 59.52 -3.51
CA LYS A 216 -16.01 60.14 -4.85
C LYS A 216 -17.46 60.44 -5.24
N ARG A 217 -18.37 59.48 -5.04
CA ARG A 217 -19.79 59.65 -5.37
C ARG A 217 -20.47 60.72 -4.52
N VAL A 218 -20.17 60.77 -3.23
CA VAL A 218 -20.65 61.83 -2.32
C VAL A 218 -20.12 63.19 -2.77
N GLY A 219 -18.84 63.29 -3.14
CA GLY A 219 -18.27 64.52 -3.70
C GLY A 219 -18.97 64.98 -4.98
N MET A 220 -19.26 64.05 -5.90
CA MET A 220 -20.04 64.32 -7.11
C MET A 220 -21.45 64.83 -6.76
N MET A 221 -22.19 64.11 -5.92
CA MET A 221 -23.54 64.51 -5.52
C MET A 221 -23.55 65.86 -4.79
N SER A 222 -22.56 66.15 -3.96
CA SER A 222 -22.42 67.45 -3.29
C SER A 222 -22.18 68.59 -4.30
N SER A 223 -21.42 68.32 -5.36
CA SER A 223 -21.17 69.28 -6.45
C SER A 223 -22.44 69.51 -7.27
N ASP A 224 -23.15 68.45 -7.63
CA ASP A 224 -24.42 68.51 -8.33
C ASP A 224 -25.50 69.24 -7.50
N LEU A 225 -25.57 68.94 -6.20
CA LEU A 225 -26.47 69.63 -5.27
C LEU A 225 -26.15 71.13 -5.19
N SER A 226 -24.86 71.49 -5.12
CA SER A 226 -24.45 72.90 -5.10
C SER A 226 -24.83 73.62 -6.39
N ARG A 227 -24.64 72.97 -7.55
CA ARG A 227 -25.05 73.50 -8.86
C ARG A 227 -26.56 73.68 -8.94
N SER A 228 -27.34 72.66 -8.54
CA SER A 228 -28.80 72.74 -8.54
C SER A 228 -29.33 73.80 -7.57
N GLN A 229 -28.69 73.96 -6.40
CA GLN A 229 -29.02 75.04 -5.47
C GLN A 229 -28.74 76.41 -6.08
N GLU A 230 -27.63 76.59 -6.80
CA GLU A 230 -27.29 77.86 -7.44
C GLU A 230 -28.24 78.19 -8.60
N GLU A 231 -28.57 77.21 -9.43
CA GLU A 231 -29.60 77.34 -10.47
C GLU A 231 -30.97 77.72 -9.85
N ALA A 232 -31.36 77.07 -8.76
CA ALA A 232 -32.59 77.41 -8.04
C ALA A 232 -32.55 78.83 -7.45
N ARG A 233 -31.41 79.30 -6.94
CA ARG A 233 -31.24 80.70 -6.49
C ARG A 233 -31.39 81.67 -7.65
N LYS A 234 -30.77 81.38 -8.79
CA LYS A 234 -30.84 82.23 -9.99
C LYS A 234 -32.29 82.34 -10.50
N LEU A 235 -32.97 81.21 -10.66
CA LEU A 235 -34.38 81.18 -11.08
C LEU A 235 -35.29 81.90 -10.08
N ARG A 236 -35.04 81.80 -8.76
CA ARG A 236 -35.80 82.58 -7.77
C ARG A 236 -35.60 84.08 -7.92
N LYS A 237 -34.38 84.54 -8.24
CA LYS A 237 -34.07 85.96 -8.49
C LYS A 237 -34.78 86.47 -9.75
N GLU A 238 -34.70 85.70 -10.84
CA GLU A 238 -35.41 86.01 -12.10
C GLU A 238 -36.93 86.04 -11.87
N LEU A 239 -37.48 85.14 -11.06
CA LEU A 239 -38.91 85.14 -10.69
C LEU A 239 -39.31 86.39 -9.89
N THR A 240 -38.47 86.85 -8.95
CA THR A 240 -38.73 88.09 -8.21
C THR A 240 -38.68 89.31 -9.12
N GLU A 241 -37.69 89.38 -10.03
CA GLU A 241 -37.57 90.50 -10.98
C GLU A 241 -38.79 90.54 -11.92
N ALA A 242 -39.20 89.41 -12.49
CA ALA A 242 -40.41 89.33 -13.31
C ALA A 242 -41.68 89.69 -12.52
N ARG A 243 -41.76 89.32 -11.23
CA ARG A 243 -42.90 89.68 -10.37
C ARG A 243 -42.97 91.18 -10.09
N ASP A 244 -41.82 91.80 -9.84
CA ASP A 244 -41.72 93.25 -9.66
C ASP A 244 -42.09 94.00 -10.94
N GLU A 245 -41.63 93.51 -12.09
CA GLU A 245 -41.98 94.05 -13.41
C GLU A 245 -43.49 93.94 -13.69
N ILE A 246 -44.10 92.79 -13.43
CA ILE A 246 -45.57 92.60 -13.48
C ILE A 246 -46.27 93.57 -12.52
N SER A 247 -45.74 93.78 -11.31
CA SER A 247 -46.32 94.72 -10.34
C SER A 247 -46.28 96.16 -10.84
N VAL A 248 -45.19 96.60 -11.47
CA VAL A 248 -45.06 97.92 -12.08
C VAL A 248 -46.06 98.07 -13.23
N LEU A 249 -46.13 97.07 -14.11
CA LEU A 249 -47.07 97.05 -15.22
C LEU A 249 -48.53 97.12 -14.74
N ASN A 250 -48.89 96.37 -13.70
CA ASN A 250 -50.23 96.44 -13.08
C ASN A 250 -50.53 97.83 -12.53
N ARG A 251 -49.56 98.48 -11.88
CA ARG A 251 -49.73 99.84 -11.35
C ARG A 251 -49.88 100.89 -12.45
N ILE A 252 -49.21 100.69 -13.59
CA ILE A 252 -49.44 101.49 -14.81
C ILE A 252 -50.86 101.26 -15.31
N VAL A 253 -51.32 100.01 -15.41
CA VAL A 253 -52.69 99.70 -15.82
C VAL A 253 -53.73 100.39 -14.91
N GLU A 254 -53.52 100.41 -13.60
CA GLU A 254 -54.38 101.12 -12.63
C GLU A 254 -54.38 102.64 -12.83
N VAL A 255 -53.24 103.25 -13.17
CA VAL A 255 -53.14 104.69 -13.43
C VAL A 255 -53.81 105.08 -14.76
N TYR A 256 -53.75 104.22 -15.77
CA TYR A 256 -54.39 104.45 -17.08
C TYR A 256 -55.87 104.05 -17.10
N HIS A 257 -56.32 103.13 -16.24
CA HIS A 257 -57.73 102.83 -16.01
C HIS A 257 -58.30 103.68 -14.86
N LYS A 258 -58.54 104.98 -15.13
CA LYS A 258 -59.55 105.74 -14.36
C LYS A 258 -60.94 105.12 -14.61
N PRO A 259 -61.67 104.63 -13.60
CA PRO A 259 -63.05 104.21 -13.81
C PRO A 259 -63.94 105.44 -14.04
N LYS A 260 -64.65 105.49 -15.17
CA LYS A 260 -65.82 106.37 -15.30
C LYS A 260 -66.95 105.79 -14.44
N LEU A 261 -67.39 106.61 -13.50
CA LEU A 261 -68.61 106.47 -12.70
C LEU A 261 -69.85 106.17 -13.57
N LYS A 262 -70.63 105.17 -13.17
CA LYS A 262 -72.09 105.22 -13.21
C LYS A 262 -72.66 104.49 -11.97
N ALA A 263 -73.52 105.22 -11.27
CA ALA A 263 -74.23 104.88 -10.04
C ALA A 263 -75.68 104.38 -10.37
N PRO A 264 -76.59 104.13 -9.41
CA PRO A 264 -76.58 103.00 -8.46
C PRO A 264 -77.98 102.34 -8.23
N GLU A 265 -78.02 101.36 -7.31
CA GLU A 265 -79.16 100.87 -6.47
C GLU A 265 -80.29 100.02 -7.10
N PRO A 266 -81.13 99.29 -6.30
CA PRO A 266 -80.97 98.66 -4.96
C PRO A 266 -81.45 97.17 -4.99
N ASN A 267 -81.43 96.29 -3.97
CA ASN A 267 -81.66 96.48 -2.54
C ASN A 267 -81.25 95.23 -1.72
N SER A 268 -80.65 95.48 -0.54
CA SER A 268 -80.87 94.88 0.80
C SER A 268 -80.93 93.36 1.00
N GLY A 269 -80.35 92.77 2.05
CA GLY A 269 -79.73 93.26 3.29
C GLY A 269 -79.19 92.02 4.04
N ALA A 270 -77.99 92.04 4.63
CA ALA A 270 -77.71 92.48 6.01
C ALA A 270 -78.30 91.54 7.09
N PRO A 271 -77.71 91.43 8.30
CA PRO A 271 -76.31 91.66 8.70
C PRO A 271 -75.78 90.69 9.80
N SER A 272 -74.49 90.86 10.15
CA SER A 272 -73.88 90.65 11.50
C SER A 272 -73.81 89.21 12.03
N THR A 273 -72.87 88.75 12.86
CA THR A 273 -71.73 89.24 13.66
C THR A 273 -70.96 87.93 13.99
N SER A 274 -69.64 87.84 14.04
CA SER A 274 -68.84 88.07 15.24
C SER A 274 -67.49 87.34 15.09
N SER A 275 -66.46 87.96 15.64
CA SER A 275 -65.21 87.41 16.19
C SER A 275 -64.98 85.89 16.17
N SER A 276 -63.84 85.46 15.62
CA SER A 276 -62.84 84.67 16.37
C SER A 276 -61.55 84.45 15.58
N SER A 277 -60.44 84.81 16.22
CA SER A 277 -59.08 84.30 16.12
C SER A 277 -58.92 82.86 15.59
N SER A 278 -57.90 82.63 14.75
CA SER A 278 -57.03 81.43 14.68
C SER A 278 -55.97 81.69 13.60
N ASP A 279 -54.79 82.18 13.96
CA ASP A 279 -53.58 81.36 14.08
C ASP A 279 -53.39 80.34 12.95
N LEU A 280 -52.50 80.70 12.03
CA LEU A 280 -51.88 79.81 11.07
C LEU A 280 -51.04 78.79 11.84
N SER A 281 -51.57 77.59 12.00
CA SER A 281 -50.78 76.45 12.47
C SER A 281 -49.81 75.99 11.37
N PRO A 282 -48.51 75.84 11.70
CA PRO A 282 -47.56 75.14 10.85
C PRO A 282 -47.80 73.63 10.96
N VAL A 283 -47.80 72.93 9.83
CA VAL A 283 -47.84 71.47 9.82
C VAL A 283 -46.51 70.93 10.36
N ARG A 284 -46.62 70.34 11.54
CA ARG A 284 -45.67 69.51 12.27
C ARG A 284 -45.16 68.34 11.42
N MET A 285 -43.89 68.39 11.03
CA MET A 285 -43.09 67.18 10.75
C MET A 285 -42.32 66.85 12.02
N GLN A 286 -42.40 65.60 12.47
CA GLN A 286 -41.75 65.14 13.70
C GLN A 286 -40.21 65.16 13.62
N PRO A 287 -39.51 65.39 14.74
CA PRO A 287 -38.06 65.23 14.83
C PRO A 287 -37.67 63.77 15.14
N GLY A 288 -36.91 63.15 14.23
CA GLY A 288 -36.07 61.97 14.48
C GLY A 288 -34.60 62.39 14.68
N PRO A 289 -33.75 61.52 15.24
CA PRO A 289 -32.75 61.93 16.23
C PRO A 289 -31.53 62.64 15.67
N THR A 290 -31.02 63.53 16.53
CA THR A 290 -29.74 64.24 16.51
C THR A 290 -28.60 63.47 15.84
N THR A 291 -28.13 63.99 14.71
CA THR A 291 -26.79 63.79 14.19
C THR A 291 -25.80 64.47 15.14
N ALA A 292 -25.12 63.67 15.96
CA ALA A 292 -23.91 64.09 16.63
C ALA A 292 -22.86 64.44 15.57
N THR A 293 -22.32 65.65 15.68
CA THR A 293 -21.17 66.16 14.95
C THR A 293 -19.97 65.26 15.26
N PRO A 294 -19.24 64.70 14.27
CA PRO A 294 -17.94 64.14 14.54
C PRO A 294 -16.98 65.31 14.76
N GLN A 295 -16.45 65.45 15.97
CA GLN A 295 -15.29 66.29 16.21
C GLN A 295 -14.12 65.78 15.37
N VAL A 296 -13.55 66.67 14.57
CA VAL A 296 -12.28 66.45 13.87
C VAL A 296 -11.18 66.38 14.92
N ILE A 297 -10.77 65.17 15.29
CA ILE A 297 -9.55 64.95 16.06
C ILE A 297 -8.39 65.01 15.05
N THR A 298 -7.64 66.11 15.09
CA THR A 298 -6.35 66.24 14.41
C THR A 298 -5.36 65.22 15.00
N PRO A 299 -4.65 64.41 14.20
CA PRO A 299 -3.59 63.56 14.74
C PRO A 299 -2.35 64.39 15.05
N HIS A 300 -1.93 64.37 16.33
CA HIS A 300 -0.60 64.81 16.74
C HIS A 300 0.47 64.02 15.95
N LYS A 301 1.40 64.75 15.32
CA LYS A 301 2.64 64.22 14.76
C LYS A 301 3.46 63.54 15.88
N ARG A 302 3.41 62.22 15.98
CA ARG A 302 4.36 61.44 16.77
C ARG A 302 5.54 61.08 15.85
N LYS A 303 6.72 61.61 16.17
CA LYS A 303 8.00 61.33 15.49
C LYS A 303 8.27 59.82 15.54
N LEU A 304 8.41 59.19 14.37
CA LEU A 304 9.02 57.88 14.24
C LEU A 304 10.53 58.02 14.44
N ILE A 305 11.05 57.32 15.46
CA ILE A 305 12.48 57.05 15.65
C ILE A 305 12.83 55.89 14.70
N PRO A 306 13.90 55.98 13.88
CA PRO A 306 14.34 54.85 13.09
C PRO A 306 15.23 53.94 13.96
N GLN A 307 14.83 52.69 14.14
CA GLN A 307 15.70 51.65 14.69
C GLN A 307 16.16 50.73 13.55
N SER A 308 17.43 50.97 13.22
CA SER A 308 18.45 50.12 12.61
C SER A 308 18.07 48.70 12.19
N SER A 309 18.34 48.47 10.91
CA SER A 309 18.78 47.21 10.32
C SER A 309 19.99 46.59 11.03
N HIS A 310 19.97 45.27 11.30
CA HIS A 310 21.11 44.42 10.96
C HIS A 310 20.73 42.93 10.78
N PRO A 311 21.46 42.20 9.91
CA PRO A 311 21.10 40.90 9.36
C PRO A 311 21.72 39.75 10.16
N TYR A 312 21.10 38.56 10.09
CA TYR A 312 21.80 37.32 10.37
C TYR A 312 21.80 36.41 9.15
N LYS A 313 23.03 36.04 8.78
CA LYS A 313 23.40 35.07 7.73
C LYS A 313 23.18 33.63 8.23
N ILE A 314 22.49 32.84 7.39
CA ILE A 314 22.71 31.45 6.89
C ILE A 314 23.37 30.40 7.82
N PRO A 315 22.97 29.10 7.72
CA PRO A 315 23.75 28.23 6.83
C PRO A 315 22.96 27.21 5.98
N LYS A 316 23.52 26.96 4.80
CA LYS A 316 23.21 25.92 3.83
C LYS A 316 23.34 24.53 4.47
N LYS A 317 22.48 23.58 4.10
CA LYS A 317 22.80 22.14 4.22
C LYS A 317 22.91 21.52 2.83
N SER A 318 24.05 20.89 2.65
CA SER A 318 24.52 20.15 1.49
C SER A 318 23.87 18.78 1.35
N SER A 319 23.82 18.35 0.10
CA SER A 319 23.65 16.99 -0.41
C SER A 319 24.54 15.95 0.28
N VAL A 320 24.00 14.73 0.49
CA VAL A 320 24.78 13.48 0.47
C VAL A 320 23.94 12.38 -0.19
N LEU A 321 24.46 11.87 -1.31
CA LEU A 321 24.19 10.56 -1.90
C LEU A 321 24.72 9.46 -0.97
N SER A 322 24.01 8.35 -0.80
CA SER A 322 24.65 7.03 -0.60
C SER A 322 23.69 5.91 -0.94
N SER A 323 24.25 5.00 -1.74
CA SER A 323 23.71 3.75 -2.28
C SER A 323 23.38 2.72 -1.19
N ALA A 324 22.34 1.93 -1.47
CA ALA A 324 22.26 0.49 -1.21
C ALA A 324 21.27 -0.11 -2.22
#